data_AF-A0A520IGN4-F1
#
_entry.id   AF-A0A520IGN4-F1
#
_cell.length_a   1.000
_cell.length_b   1.000
_cell.length_c   1.000
_cell.angle_alpha   90.00
_cell.angle_beta   90.00
_cell.angle_gamma   90.00
#
_symmetry.space_group_name_H-M   'P 1'
#
loop_
_entity.id
_entity.type
_entity.pdbx_description
1 polymer ?
#
loop_
_entity_poly.entity_id
_entity_poly.type
_entity_poly.pdbx_seq_one_letter_code
_entity_poly.pdbx_strand_id
1 'polypeptide(L)'
;MDRHTYQTGIIGNCAFLAHINKNTNVDWLCWPRFDSSFVFGGILDKEKGGEYSILPAGEYASKQYYQENTNILCTEISDSEGSYRITDFAPRFRQYERYFKPLMFVRKIEVISGNPRIKVTCKPVSDYGAGSFKSSRGSSHILYESGTETIQLSTNISLSYVEEEKFFALNETKYLIMTYGYKLEAPIESTAERFLQSTRQYWRTWIKHSTIAGFYQPLVIRSALVLKIHQYEDTGAIIAASTTSLPESPGSTRNWDYRYCWMRDTYYVITALNHIGHFEEMEKYFNYVTDISFRDDERYQPLFGIAGERVLTERILTDIKGYQGNQPVRVGNQAFEHIQNDIYGQVLISMLPLYHDRRFIIDERQDSSKWLDSLLRKIEHTIDEKDAGIWEFRNLANFHCYTNLFQWAGANAALKMAITIGHEGFQKRAQVLIDKAAKHIEDCYDPERKVYNHAVGSPHLDASTLQLILMNYLDPNSQRAKDHLIA
;
A
#
# COMPACT_ATOMS: atom_id res chain seq x y z
N MET A 1 -5.76 -28.51 -1.50
CA MET A 1 -6.47 -27.31 -1.02
C MET A 1 -6.51 -26.35 -2.19
N ASP A 2 -7.71 -25.88 -2.57
CA ASP A 2 -7.82 -24.86 -3.60
C ASP A 2 -7.18 -23.56 -3.12
N ARG A 3 -6.46 -22.87 -4.01
CA ARG A 3 -5.81 -21.60 -3.68
C ARG A 3 -6.88 -20.58 -3.29
N HIS A 4 -6.84 -20.11 -2.05
CA HIS A 4 -7.71 -19.03 -1.60
C HIS A 4 -7.39 -17.74 -2.37
N THR A 5 -8.43 -17.06 -2.87
CA THR A 5 -8.32 -15.77 -3.56
C THR A 5 -9.44 -14.86 -3.10
N TYR A 6 -9.10 -13.63 -2.74
CA TYR A 6 -10.09 -12.59 -2.48
C TYR A 6 -10.81 -12.27 -3.80
N GLN A 7 -12.14 -12.29 -3.80
CA GLN A 7 -12.95 -12.07 -4.99
C GLN A 7 -13.15 -10.57 -5.26
N THR A 8 -12.08 -9.77 -5.14
CA THR A 8 -12.11 -8.32 -5.26
C THR A 8 -11.08 -7.80 -6.25
N GLY A 9 -11.40 -6.66 -6.89
CA GLY A 9 -10.46 -5.82 -7.62
C GLY A 9 -10.22 -4.51 -6.85
N ILE A 10 -8.99 -4.01 -6.86
CA ILE A 10 -8.61 -2.76 -6.20
C ILE A 10 -8.66 -1.56 -7.15
N ILE A 11 -9.16 -0.42 -6.66
CA ILE A 11 -9.03 0.90 -7.31
C ILE A 11 -8.42 1.90 -6.31
N GLY A 12 -7.91 3.02 -6.79
CA GLY A 12 -7.39 4.09 -5.93
C GLY A 12 -6.78 5.24 -6.72
N ASN A 13 -6.52 6.35 -6.03
CA ASN A 13 -5.96 7.58 -6.62
C ASN A 13 -4.77 8.17 -5.85
N CYS A 14 -4.17 7.38 -4.95
CA CYS A 14 -3.09 7.76 -4.05
C CYS A 14 -3.51 8.76 -2.95
N ALA A 15 -4.81 9.05 -2.79
CA ALA A 15 -5.39 9.64 -1.56
C ALA A 15 -6.20 8.60 -0.77
N PHE A 16 -6.92 7.74 -1.50
CA PHE A 16 -7.63 6.60 -0.95
C PHE A 16 -7.60 5.41 -1.92
N LEU A 17 -8.04 4.24 -1.44
CA LEU A 17 -8.20 3.01 -2.21
C LEU A 17 -9.48 2.29 -1.79
N ALA A 18 -9.97 1.40 -2.66
CA ALA A 18 -11.14 0.58 -2.39
C ALA A 18 -11.01 -0.81 -3.00
N HIS A 19 -11.60 -1.82 -2.35
CA HIS A 19 -11.76 -3.18 -2.89
C HIS A 19 -13.20 -3.39 -3.33
N ILE A 20 -13.39 -3.74 -4.59
CA ILE A 20 -14.69 -3.96 -5.22
C ILE A 20 -14.85 -5.45 -5.50
N ASN A 21 -15.83 -6.05 -4.84
CA ASN A 21 -16.12 -7.46 -5.00
C ASN A 21 -16.78 -7.74 -6.36
N LYS A 22 -16.63 -8.97 -6.86
CA LYS A 22 -17.32 -9.44 -8.08
C LYS A 22 -18.86 -9.35 -7.96
N ASN A 23 -19.42 -9.37 -6.74
CA ASN A 23 -20.83 -9.07 -6.51
C ASN A 23 -21.14 -7.56 -6.55
N THR A 24 -20.23 -6.71 -7.05
CA THR A 24 -20.35 -5.25 -7.16
C THR A 24 -20.29 -4.48 -5.84
N ASN A 25 -20.23 -5.15 -4.69
CA ASN A 25 -20.13 -4.46 -3.41
C ASN A 25 -18.75 -3.80 -3.26
N VAL A 26 -18.71 -2.60 -2.66
CA VAL A 26 -17.48 -2.05 -2.11
C VAL A 26 -17.20 -2.74 -0.77
N ASP A 27 -16.33 -3.76 -0.78
CA ASP A 27 -16.03 -4.60 0.38
C ASP A 27 -15.05 -3.93 1.36
N TRP A 28 -14.25 -2.99 0.87
CA TRP A 28 -13.31 -2.21 1.66
C TRP A 28 -13.16 -0.80 1.10
N LEU A 29 -13.31 0.22 1.93
CA LEU A 29 -12.98 1.62 1.67
C LEU A 29 -12.81 2.33 3.00
N CYS A 30 -11.64 2.92 3.23
CA CYS A 30 -11.39 3.81 4.36
C CYS A 30 -11.37 5.26 3.88
N TRP A 31 -12.01 6.15 4.64
CA TRP A 31 -11.97 7.58 4.42
C TRP A 31 -11.86 8.34 5.74
N PRO A 32 -11.18 9.50 5.74
CA PRO A 32 -10.56 10.16 4.58
C PRO A 32 -9.21 9.57 4.15
N ARG A 33 -8.53 8.80 5.00
CA ARG A 33 -7.19 8.25 4.76
C ARG A 33 -7.19 6.72 4.73
N PHE A 34 -6.08 6.12 4.30
CA PHE A 34 -5.89 4.66 4.32
C PHE A 34 -6.05 4.06 5.72
N ASP A 35 -5.56 4.75 6.74
CA ASP A 35 -5.55 4.33 8.15
C ASP A 35 -6.78 4.81 8.95
N SER A 36 -7.73 5.49 8.30
CA SER A 36 -9.00 5.89 8.91
C SER A 36 -9.92 4.68 9.17
N SER A 37 -11.04 4.91 9.87
CA SER A 37 -12.14 3.94 9.90
C SER A 37 -12.57 3.57 8.47
N PHE A 38 -12.99 2.32 8.28
CA PHE A 38 -13.71 2.00 7.07
C PHE A 38 -15.07 2.71 7.04
N VAL A 39 -15.47 3.18 5.85
CA VAL A 39 -16.85 3.54 5.53
C VAL A 39 -17.59 2.38 4.87
N PHE A 40 -16.83 1.46 4.26
CA PHE A 40 -17.28 0.13 3.87
C PHE A 40 -16.22 -0.90 4.28
N GLY A 41 -16.60 -1.88 5.10
CA GLY A 41 -15.74 -2.91 5.67
C GLY A 41 -16.35 -4.32 5.56
N GLY A 42 -17.21 -4.54 4.56
CA GLY A 42 -17.92 -5.80 4.31
C GLY A 42 -17.02 -7.04 4.23
N ILE A 43 -15.74 -6.86 3.90
CA ILE A 43 -14.75 -7.95 3.92
C ILE A 43 -14.51 -8.52 5.32
N LEU A 44 -14.59 -7.69 6.37
CA LEU A 44 -14.43 -8.11 7.77
C LEU A 44 -15.76 -8.50 8.40
N ASP A 45 -16.84 -7.80 8.06
CA ASP A 45 -18.16 -8.09 8.60
C ASP A 45 -19.25 -7.63 7.63
N LYS A 46 -20.06 -8.57 7.12
CA LYS A 46 -21.13 -8.26 6.16
C LYS A 46 -22.30 -7.49 6.76
N GLU A 47 -22.50 -7.56 8.07
CA GLU A 47 -23.64 -6.90 8.74
C GLU A 47 -23.25 -5.51 9.24
N LYS A 48 -22.04 -5.36 9.80
CA LYS A 48 -21.56 -4.08 10.34
C LYS A 48 -20.71 -3.27 9.35
N GLY A 49 -20.24 -3.90 8.28
CA GLY A 49 -19.34 -3.27 7.31
C GLY A 49 -20.01 -2.31 6.34
N GLY A 50 -21.32 -2.07 6.42
CA GLY A 50 -22.03 -1.28 5.43
C GLY A 50 -22.14 -1.98 4.07
N GLU A 51 -22.80 -1.33 3.12
CA GLU A 51 -23.04 -1.89 1.79
C GLU A 51 -23.03 -0.80 0.71
N TYR A 52 -22.31 -1.03 -0.39
CA TYR A 52 -22.42 -0.22 -1.60
C TYR A 52 -22.43 -1.12 -2.83
N SER A 53 -23.61 -1.63 -3.18
CA SER A 53 -23.81 -2.66 -4.20
C SER A 53 -24.76 -2.21 -5.31
N ILE A 54 -24.62 -2.83 -6.48
CA ILE A 54 -25.45 -2.62 -7.68
C ILE A 54 -25.79 -4.00 -8.26
N LEU A 55 -26.89 -4.58 -7.80
CA LEU A 55 -27.23 -5.98 -8.02
C LEU A 55 -28.53 -6.16 -8.83
N PRO A 56 -28.63 -7.22 -9.64
CA PRO A 56 -29.87 -7.60 -10.31
C PRO A 56 -30.80 -8.33 -9.34
N ALA A 57 -32.03 -8.62 -9.80
CA ALA A 57 -32.93 -9.49 -9.07
C ALA A 57 -32.51 -10.95 -9.27
N GLY A 58 -32.26 -11.68 -8.17
CA GLY A 58 -32.00 -13.13 -8.22
C GLY A 58 -30.57 -13.52 -8.57
N GLU A 59 -30.43 -14.66 -9.26
CA GLU A 59 -29.14 -15.24 -9.64
C GLU A 59 -28.52 -14.52 -10.83
N TYR A 60 -27.20 -14.40 -10.83
CA TYR A 60 -26.46 -13.71 -11.88
C TYR A 60 -25.05 -14.30 -12.06
N ALA A 61 -24.49 -14.10 -13.25
CA ALA A 61 -23.08 -14.30 -13.53
C ALA A 61 -22.33 -12.97 -13.40
N SER A 62 -21.07 -13.03 -12.95
CA SER A 62 -20.20 -11.87 -12.82
C SER A 62 -18.83 -12.09 -13.45
N LYS A 63 -18.35 -11.09 -14.20
CA LYS A 63 -17.02 -11.05 -14.79
C LYS A 63 -16.37 -9.70 -14.49
N GLN A 64 -15.21 -9.74 -13.85
CA GLN A 64 -14.47 -8.54 -13.46
C GLN A 64 -13.12 -8.45 -14.18
N TYR A 65 -12.75 -7.27 -14.67
CA TYR A 65 -11.49 -7.01 -15.36
C TYR A 65 -11.12 -5.53 -15.30
N TYR A 66 -9.83 -5.21 -15.43
CA TYR A 66 -9.37 -3.83 -15.54
C TYR A 66 -9.45 -3.33 -16.98
N GLN A 67 -9.79 -2.05 -17.17
CA GLN A 67 -9.50 -1.40 -18.46
C GLN A 67 -7.98 -1.42 -18.68
N GLU A 68 -7.58 -1.77 -19.90
CA GLU A 68 -6.18 -1.99 -20.26
C GLU A 68 -5.27 -0.84 -19.80
N ASN A 69 -4.23 -1.22 -19.03
CA ASN A 69 -3.20 -0.35 -18.48
C ASN A 69 -3.73 0.77 -17.58
N THR A 70 -4.73 0.46 -16.73
CA THR A 70 -5.31 1.42 -15.78
C THR A 70 -5.66 0.84 -14.41
N ASN A 71 -5.95 1.71 -13.44
CA ASN A 71 -6.65 1.38 -12.19
C ASN A 71 -8.17 1.57 -12.28
N ILE A 72 -8.75 1.45 -13.49
CA ILE A 72 -10.21 1.52 -13.71
C ILE A 72 -10.73 0.09 -13.83
N LEU A 73 -11.69 -0.25 -12.98
CA LEU A 73 -12.22 -1.60 -12.85
C LEU A 73 -13.59 -1.69 -13.52
N CYS A 74 -13.80 -2.74 -14.32
CA CYS A 74 -15.09 -3.05 -14.92
C CYS A 74 -15.62 -4.35 -14.32
N THR A 75 -16.87 -4.34 -13.86
CA THR A 75 -17.61 -5.53 -13.44
C THR A 75 -18.84 -5.67 -14.32
N GLU A 76 -18.91 -6.74 -15.10
CA GLU A 76 -20.07 -7.10 -15.93
C GLU A 76 -20.94 -8.09 -15.18
N ILE A 77 -22.23 -7.80 -15.11
CA ILE A 77 -23.24 -8.65 -14.51
C ILE A 77 -24.21 -9.09 -15.60
N SER A 78 -24.61 -10.36 -15.59
CA SER A 78 -25.59 -10.92 -16.53
C SER A 78 -26.60 -11.79 -15.80
N ASP A 79 -27.87 -11.58 -16.07
CA ASP A 79 -29.00 -12.35 -15.55
C ASP A 79 -29.91 -12.81 -16.71
N SER A 80 -31.11 -13.29 -16.40
CA SER A 80 -32.09 -13.70 -17.42
C SER A 80 -32.74 -12.54 -18.17
N GLU A 81 -32.68 -11.30 -17.67
CA GLU A 81 -33.32 -10.12 -18.26
C GLU A 81 -32.35 -9.30 -19.13
N GLY A 82 -31.05 -9.44 -18.91
CA GLY A 82 -30.02 -8.79 -19.71
C GLY A 82 -28.65 -8.78 -19.04
N SER A 83 -27.83 -7.83 -19.45
CA SER A 83 -26.48 -7.65 -18.92
C SER A 83 -26.10 -6.19 -18.85
N TYR A 84 -25.35 -5.81 -17.83
CA TYR A 84 -24.87 -4.45 -17.62
C TYR A 84 -23.43 -4.43 -17.13
N ARG A 85 -22.75 -3.30 -17.32
CA ARG A 85 -21.37 -3.07 -16.87
C ARG A 85 -21.34 -1.95 -15.86
N ILE A 86 -20.61 -2.15 -14.77
CA ILE A 86 -20.22 -1.12 -13.83
C ILE A 86 -18.75 -0.78 -14.07
N THR A 87 -18.44 0.49 -14.27
CA THR A 87 -17.06 1.00 -14.33
C THR A 87 -16.79 1.80 -13.06
N ASP A 88 -15.93 1.26 -12.20
CA ASP A 88 -15.53 1.82 -10.91
C ASP A 88 -14.14 2.47 -11.02
N PHE A 89 -14.01 3.72 -10.56
CA PHE A 89 -12.73 4.40 -10.53
C PHE A 89 -12.65 5.51 -9.47
N ALA A 90 -11.42 5.78 -9.04
CA ALA A 90 -11.06 6.95 -8.23
C ALA A 90 -10.40 8.00 -9.15
N PRO A 91 -10.93 9.22 -9.30
CA PRO A 91 -10.38 10.21 -10.20
C PRO A 91 -8.93 10.56 -9.88
N ARG A 92 -8.06 10.51 -10.90
CA ARG A 92 -6.65 10.92 -10.82
C ARG A 92 -6.16 11.47 -12.15
N PHE A 93 -5.79 12.75 -12.19
CA PHE A 93 -5.19 13.38 -13.38
C PHE A 93 -4.53 14.71 -13.02
N ARG A 94 -3.81 15.34 -13.96
CA ARG A 94 -3.28 16.70 -13.77
C ARG A 94 -4.38 17.73 -14.04
N GLN A 95 -4.56 18.67 -13.13
CA GLN A 95 -5.46 19.81 -13.30
C GLN A 95 -4.88 21.03 -12.61
N TYR A 96 -4.80 22.16 -13.32
CA TYR A 96 -4.19 23.39 -12.79
C TYR A 96 -2.78 23.12 -12.23
N GLU A 97 -1.96 22.42 -13.02
CA GLU A 97 -0.55 22.06 -12.73
C GLU A 97 -0.32 21.10 -11.55
N ARG A 98 -1.35 20.78 -10.78
CA ARG A 98 -1.30 19.82 -9.66
C ARG A 98 -1.98 18.50 -9.99
N TYR A 99 -1.68 17.47 -9.20
CA TYR A 99 -2.46 16.23 -9.25
C TYR A 99 -3.82 16.45 -8.60
N PHE A 100 -4.87 16.33 -9.39
CA PHE A 100 -6.25 16.25 -8.94
C PHE A 100 -6.56 14.80 -8.55
N LYS A 101 -6.71 14.56 -7.24
CA LYS A 101 -6.97 13.26 -6.61
C LYS A 101 -7.97 13.41 -5.45
N PRO A 102 -9.21 13.84 -5.72
CA PRO A 102 -10.19 14.11 -4.67
C PRO A 102 -10.56 12.82 -3.91
N LEU A 103 -11.11 12.98 -2.69
CA LEU A 103 -11.87 11.91 -2.04
C LEU A 103 -13.22 11.77 -2.76
N MET A 104 -13.18 11.06 -3.89
CA MET A 104 -14.30 10.85 -4.79
C MET A 104 -14.25 9.43 -5.37
N PHE A 105 -15.34 8.69 -5.22
CA PHE A 105 -15.56 7.41 -5.87
C PHE A 105 -16.62 7.61 -6.96
N VAL A 106 -16.30 7.26 -8.21
CA VAL A 106 -17.27 7.28 -9.32
C VAL A 106 -17.62 5.86 -9.78
N ARG A 107 -18.92 5.59 -9.91
CA ARG A 107 -19.47 4.38 -10.55
C ARG A 107 -20.30 4.79 -11.76
N LYS A 108 -20.00 4.22 -12.92
CA LYS A 108 -20.79 4.37 -14.15
C LYS A 108 -21.44 3.04 -14.49
N ILE A 109 -22.75 3.02 -14.76
CA ILE A 109 -23.55 1.82 -15.02
C ILE A 109 -24.12 1.90 -16.44
N GLU A 110 -23.76 0.95 -17.30
CA GLU A 110 -24.13 0.92 -18.71
C GLU A 110 -24.85 -0.39 -19.06
N VAL A 111 -25.93 -0.33 -19.83
CA VAL A 111 -26.55 -1.52 -20.41
C VAL A 111 -25.63 -2.11 -21.48
N ILE A 112 -25.40 -3.41 -21.44
CA ILE A 112 -24.74 -4.15 -22.53
C ILE A 112 -25.79 -4.79 -23.45
N SER A 113 -26.82 -5.42 -22.87
CA SER A 113 -27.88 -6.09 -23.62
C SER A 113 -29.14 -6.27 -22.77
N GLY A 114 -30.29 -6.46 -23.42
CA GLY A 114 -31.56 -6.71 -22.73
C GLY A 114 -32.10 -5.50 -21.96
N ASN A 115 -32.93 -5.77 -20.95
CA ASN A 115 -33.57 -4.77 -20.10
C ASN A 115 -33.31 -5.06 -18.62
N PRO A 116 -32.04 -5.04 -18.16
CA PRO A 116 -31.70 -5.46 -16.81
C PRO A 116 -32.38 -4.58 -15.76
N ARG A 117 -32.89 -5.23 -14.71
CA ARG A 117 -33.44 -4.54 -13.53
C ARG A 117 -32.44 -4.57 -12.40
N ILE A 118 -32.06 -3.39 -11.91
CA ILE A 118 -31.01 -3.25 -10.89
C ILE A 118 -31.54 -2.60 -9.62
N LYS A 119 -30.91 -2.92 -8.51
CA LYS A 119 -31.06 -2.25 -7.21
C LYS A 119 -29.71 -1.65 -6.81
N VAL A 120 -29.72 -0.39 -6.40
CA VAL A 120 -28.54 0.30 -5.88
C VAL A 120 -28.72 0.50 -4.39
N THR A 121 -27.79 -0.02 -3.59
CA THR A 121 -27.76 0.17 -2.14
C THR A 121 -26.50 0.98 -1.79
N CYS A 122 -26.62 1.98 -0.92
CA CYS A 122 -25.49 2.73 -0.36
C CYS A 122 -25.75 3.04 1.12
N LYS A 123 -25.02 2.36 2.00
CA LYS A 123 -25.14 2.39 3.46
C LYS A 123 -23.74 2.51 4.06
N PRO A 124 -23.13 3.70 4.05
CA PRO A 124 -21.84 3.91 4.70
C PRO A 124 -22.00 3.81 6.22
N VAL A 125 -20.94 3.36 6.87
CA VAL A 125 -20.86 3.22 8.34
C VAL A 125 -19.69 4.04 8.89
N SER A 126 -19.73 4.38 10.18
CA SER A 126 -18.65 5.09 10.87
C SER A 126 -18.11 4.25 12.03
N ASP A 127 -16.93 4.63 12.52
CA ASP A 127 -16.22 3.97 13.64
C ASP A 127 -16.22 2.43 13.55
N TYR A 128 -15.70 1.92 12.44
CA TYR A 128 -15.56 0.51 12.13
C TYR A 128 -16.89 -0.26 12.24
N GLY A 129 -18.01 0.37 11.87
CA GLY A 129 -19.33 -0.25 11.90
C GLY A 129 -20.07 -0.11 13.24
N ALA A 130 -19.50 0.59 14.22
CA ALA A 130 -20.21 0.91 15.47
C ALA A 130 -21.24 2.03 15.27
N GLY A 131 -20.99 2.95 14.35
CA GLY A 131 -21.88 4.05 13.99
C GLY A 131 -22.49 3.90 12.59
N SER A 132 -23.59 4.60 12.37
CA SER A 132 -24.21 4.75 11.05
C SER A 132 -24.29 6.23 10.68
N PHE A 133 -24.21 6.53 9.39
CA PHE A 133 -24.53 7.87 8.90
C PHE A 133 -26.06 8.06 8.81
N LYS A 134 -26.55 9.23 9.24
CA LYS A 134 -27.94 9.63 9.00
C LYS A 134 -28.08 10.13 7.58
N SER A 135 -29.05 9.60 6.83
CA SER A 135 -29.31 10.02 5.45
C SER A 135 -30.33 11.16 5.39
N SER A 136 -30.11 12.11 4.48
CA SER A 136 -31.06 13.14 4.09
C SER A 136 -31.00 13.40 2.59
N ARG A 137 -32.12 13.81 1.99
CA ARG A 137 -32.20 14.12 0.56
C ARG A 137 -31.93 15.59 0.29
N GLY A 138 -31.06 15.84 -0.69
CA GLY A 138 -31.05 17.08 -1.46
C GLY A 138 -31.85 16.95 -2.76
N SER A 139 -31.75 17.95 -3.64
CA SER A 139 -32.48 17.95 -4.92
C SER A 139 -31.98 16.89 -5.92
N SER A 140 -30.72 16.48 -5.83
CA SER A 140 -30.04 15.57 -6.77
C SER A 140 -29.00 14.67 -6.11
N HIS A 141 -29.04 14.58 -4.78
CA HIS A 141 -28.07 13.83 -3.98
C HIS A 141 -28.68 13.33 -2.68
N ILE A 142 -28.05 12.31 -2.11
CA ILE A 142 -28.27 11.87 -0.73
C ILE A 142 -27.04 12.31 0.08
N LEU A 143 -27.27 12.99 1.19
CA LEU A 143 -26.25 13.37 2.15
C LEU A 143 -26.29 12.39 3.33
N TYR A 144 -25.13 11.88 3.71
CA TYR A 144 -24.91 10.99 4.83
C TYR A 144 -24.07 11.75 5.86
N GLU A 145 -24.56 11.90 7.08
CA GLU A 145 -23.89 12.68 8.14
C GLU A 145 -23.65 11.85 9.40
N SER A 146 -22.44 11.92 9.96
CA SER A 146 -22.07 11.32 11.25
C SER A 146 -21.09 12.22 11.98
N GLY A 147 -21.56 12.95 13.00
CA GLY A 147 -20.74 13.97 13.68
C GLY A 147 -20.28 15.06 12.72
N THR A 148 -18.96 15.20 12.53
CA THR A 148 -18.35 16.15 11.57
C THR A 148 -18.07 15.53 10.21
N GLU A 149 -18.29 14.22 10.05
CA GLU A 149 -18.05 13.51 8.80
C GLU A 149 -19.27 13.61 7.89
N THR A 150 -19.03 13.91 6.62
CA THR A 150 -20.08 14.05 5.62
C THR A 150 -19.71 13.30 4.34
N ILE A 151 -20.66 12.52 3.83
CA ILE A 151 -20.54 11.82 2.55
C ILE A 151 -21.72 12.25 1.68
N GLN A 152 -21.46 12.68 0.45
CA GLN A 152 -22.52 13.00 -0.51
C GLN A 152 -22.52 11.96 -1.63
N LEU A 153 -23.67 11.38 -1.92
CA LEU A 153 -23.91 10.54 -3.10
C LEU A 153 -24.76 11.33 -4.11
N SER A 154 -24.15 11.80 -5.19
CA SER A 154 -24.84 12.45 -6.31
C SER A 154 -25.14 11.46 -7.43
N THR A 155 -26.37 11.47 -7.95
CA THR A 155 -26.80 10.50 -8.97
C THR A 155 -27.94 11.00 -9.86
N ASN A 156 -28.01 10.48 -11.09
CA ASN A 156 -29.15 10.63 -12.00
C ASN A 156 -30.17 9.47 -11.86
N ILE A 157 -30.04 8.65 -10.82
CA ILE A 157 -31.06 7.68 -10.39
C ILE A 157 -32.08 8.42 -9.52
N SER A 158 -33.34 7.99 -9.57
CA SER A 158 -34.36 8.47 -8.63
C SER A 158 -33.88 8.24 -7.19
N LEU A 159 -33.80 9.32 -6.38
CA LEU A 159 -33.33 9.23 -4.99
C LEU A 159 -34.21 8.29 -4.17
N SER A 160 -35.52 8.27 -4.43
CA SER A 160 -36.45 7.31 -3.80
C SER A 160 -36.11 5.86 -4.10
N TYR A 161 -35.58 5.54 -5.29
CA TYR A 161 -35.18 4.16 -5.60
C TYR A 161 -33.91 3.74 -4.84
N VAL A 162 -33.00 4.68 -4.59
CA VAL A 162 -31.78 4.42 -3.82
C VAL A 162 -32.09 4.30 -2.32
N GLU A 163 -32.88 5.22 -1.76
CA GLU A 163 -33.24 5.20 -0.34
C GLU A 163 -34.14 4.01 0.04
N GLU A 164 -35.11 3.67 -0.81
CA GLU A 164 -36.04 2.57 -0.57
C GLU A 164 -35.52 1.23 -1.13
N GLU A 165 -34.30 1.22 -1.69
CA GLU A 165 -33.65 0.04 -2.25
C GLU A 165 -34.55 -0.71 -3.25
N LYS A 166 -35.19 0.04 -4.15
CA LYS A 166 -36.13 -0.51 -5.13
C LYS A 166 -35.43 -0.94 -6.41
N PHE A 167 -35.87 -2.08 -6.97
CA PHE A 167 -35.47 -2.50 -8.30
C PHE A 167 -36.11 -1.62 -9.37
N PHE A 168 -35.31 -1.10 -10.29
CA PHE A 168 -35.75 -0.32 -11.44
C PHE A 168 -35.09 -0.80 -12.73
N ALA A 169 -35.74 -0.55 -13.87
CA ALA A 169 -35.17 -0.88 -15.18
C ALA A 169 -34.01 0.07 -15.51
N LEU A 170 -32.85 -0.48 -15.87
CA LEU A 170 -31.72 0.30 -16.37
C LEU A 170 -31.95 0.56 -17.87
N ASN A 171 -32.52 1.73 -18.18
CA ASN A 171 -32.88 2.14 -19.55
C ASN A 171 -31.90 3.13 -20.19
N GLU A 172 -31.02 3.71 -19.40
CA GLU A 172 -30.00 4.67 -19.81
C GLU A 172 -28.79 4.57 -18.88
N THR A 173 -27.67 5.18 -19.26
CA THR A 173 -26.47 5.20 -18.42
C THR A 173 -26.74 5.91 -17.09
N LYS A 174 -26.39 5.24 -15.98
CA LYS A 174 -26.50 5.80 -14.64
C LYS A 174 -25.14 6.09 -14.03
N TYR A 175 -25.08 7.14 -13.24
CA TYR A 175 -23.85 7.60 -12.60
C TYR A 175 -24.08 7.77 -11.10
N LEU A 176 -23.11 7.34 -10.32
CA LEU A 176 -23.06 7.52 -8.87
C LEU A 176 -21.70 8.15 -8.54
N ILE A 177 -21.71 9.38 -8.00
CA ILE A 177 -20.51 10.08 -7.56
C ILE A 177 -20.61 10.25 -6.06
N MET A 178 -19.73 9.58 -5.32
CA MET A 178 -19.65 9.65 -3.87
C MET A 178 -18.45 10.49 -3.45
N THR A 179 -18.66 11.56 -2.68
CA THR A 179 -17.60 12.46 -2.19
C THR A 179 -17.55 12.47 -0.67
N TYR A 180 -16.37 12.71 -0.09
CA TYR A 180 -16.17 12.82 1.36
C TYR A 180 -15.73 14.24 1.74
N GLY A 181 -16.41 14.84 2.72
CA GLY A 181 -16.04 16.13 3.33
C GLY A 181 -16.34 17.38 2.50
N TYR A 182 -16.95 17.24 1.32
CA TYR A 182 -17.39 18.37 0.49
C TYR A 182 -18.56 17.98 -0.40
N LYS A 183 -19.31 19.01 -0.82
CA LYS A 183 -20.46 18.87 -1.72
C LYS A 183 -20.03 18.96 -3.17
N LEU A 184 -20.54 18.05 -4.02
CA LEU A 184 -20.38 18.16 -5.46
C LEU A 184 -21.43 19.12 -6.02
N GLU A 185 -20.98 20.27 -6.50
CA GLU A 185 -21.82 21.28 -7.19
C GLU A 185 -21.46 21.32 -8.68
N ALA A 186 -21.73 20.22 -9.38
CA ALA A 186 -21.45 20.09 -10.82
C ALA A 186 -22.42 19.12 -11.50
N PRO A 187 -22.59 19.17 -12.83
CA PRO A 187 -23.39 18.20 -13.55
C PRO A 187 -22.79 16.79 -13.44
N ILE A 188 -23.60 15.82 -13.05
CA ILE A 188 -23.16 14.46 -12.72
C ILE A 188 -22.53 13.76 -13.93
N GLU A 189 -23.25 13.69 -15.04
CA GLU A 189 -22.83 12.94 -16.23
C GLU A 189 -21.55 13.49 -16.84
N SER A 190 -21.51 14.80 -17.17
CA SER A 190 -20.32 15.39 -17.79
C SER A 190 -19.10 15.39 -16.86
N THR A 191 -19.31 15.45 -15.55
CA THR A 191 -18.22 15.29 -14.57
C THR A 191 -17.68 13.86 -14.57
N ALA A 192 -18.56 12.85 -14.46
CA ALA A 192 -18.17 11.45 -14.45
C ALA A 192 -17.43 11.05 -15.74
N GLU A 193 -17.97 11.41 -16.90
CA GLU A 193 -17.35 11.10 -18.19
C GLU A 193 -16.00 11.77 -18.36
N ARG A 194 -15.90 13.08 -18.08
CA ARG A 194 -14.63 13.80 -18.17
C ARG A 194 -13.59 13.21 -17.24
N PHE A 195 -13.96 12.91 -15.99
CA PHE A 195 -13.04 12.33 -15.01
C PHE A 195 -12.62 10.92 -15.39
N LEU A 196 -13.51 10.10 -15.97
CA LEU A 196 -13.17 8.77 -16.46
C LEU A 196 -12.14 8.84 -17.59
N GLN A 197 -12.35 9.73 -18.58
CA GLN A 197 -11.42 9.92 -19.70
C GLN A 197 -10.05 10.42 -19.20
N SER A 198 -10.03 11.46 -18.37
CA SER A 198 -8.78 12.02 -17.82
C SER A 198 -8.03 11.00 -16.95
N THR A 199 -8.74 10.21 -16.14
CA THR A 199 -8.13 9.16 -15.31
C THR A 199 -7.54 8.04 -16.15
N ARG A 200 -8.25 7.62 -17.21
CA ARG A 200 -7.73 6.63 -18.17
C ARG A 200 -6.47 7.12 -18.86
N GLN A 201 -6.48 8.38 -19.31
CA GLN A 201 -5.31 9.00 -19.93
C GLN A 201 -4.13 9.06 -18.96
N TYR A 202 -4.37 9.47 -17.71
CA TYR A 202 -3.33 9.53 -16.68
C TYR A 202 -2.63 8.17 -16.50
N TRP A 203 -3.39 7.09 -16.24
CA TRP A 203 -2.78 5.79 -15.97
C TRP A 203 -2.03 5.23 -17.18
N ARG A 204 -2.59 5.39 -18.38
CA ARG A 204 -1.94 4.95 -19.62
C ARG A 204 -0.67 5.73 -19.90
N THR A 205 -0.66 7.03 -19.65
CA THR A 205 0.55 7.86 -19.77
C THR A 205 1.59 7.48 -18.73
N TRP A 206 1.18 7.24 -17.48
CA TRP A 206 2.08 6.81 -16.41
C TRP A 206 2.79 5.49 -16.78
N ILE A 207 2.06 4.46 -17.23
CA ILE A 207 2.67 3.20 -17.69
C ILE A 207 3.54 3.36 -18.94
N LYS A 208 3.21 4.29 -19.85
CA LYS A 208 4.07 4.58 -21.02
C LYS A 208 5.42 5.18 -20.64
N HIS A 209 5.56 5.74 -19.44
CA HIS A 209 6.84 6.22 -18.92
C HIS A 209 7.63 5.13 -18.19
N SER A 210 7.12 3.89 -18.15
CA SER A 210 7.84 2.76 -17.57
C SER A 210 8.78 2.08 -18.57
N THR A 211 9.95 1.65 -18.11
CA THR A 211 10.85 0.74 -18.85
C THR A 211 10.55 -0.69 -18.44
N ILE A 212 9.90 -1.47 -19.31
CA ILE A 212 9.45 -2.83 -19.01
C ILE A 212 10.12 -3.83 -19.95
N ALA A 213 10.62 -4.94 -19.41
CA ALA A 213 11.18 -6.03 -20.19
C ALA A 213 10.16 -6.67 -21.16
N GLY A 214 10.62 -7.38 -22.18
CA GLY A 214 9.75 -8.02 -23.19
C GLY A 214 8.92 -9.22 -22.70
N PHE A 215 9.13 -9.69 -21.47
CA PHE A 215 8.46 -10.87 -20.91
C PHE A 215 7.57 -10.50 -19.73
N TYR A 216 6.46 -11.24 -19.54
CA TYR A 216 5.48 -11.04 -18.46
C TYR A 216 4.95 -9.60 -18.30
N GLN A 217 4.94 -8.79 -19.37
CA GLN A 217 4.50 -7.39 -19.34
C GLN A 217 3.13 -7.17 -18.65
N PRO A 218 2.09 -7.98 -18.89
CA PRO A 218 0.80 -7.78 -18.22
C PRO A 218 0.90 -7.86 -16.70
N LEU A 219 1.76 -8.73 -16.17
CA LEU A 219 1.98 -8.87 -14.73
C LEU A 219 2.76 -7.70 -14.17
N VAL A 220 3.84 -7.27 -14.85
CA VAL A 220 4.64 -6.11 -14.42
C VAL A 220 3.79 -4.84 -14.39
N ILE A 221 3.01 -4.58 -15.45
CA ILE A 221 2.12 -3.42 -15.54
C ILE A 221 1.08 -3.44 -14.42
N ARG A 222 0.44 -4.60 -14.19
CA ARG A 222 -0.58 -4.74 -13.15
C ARG A 222 0.00 -4.51 -11.76
N SER A 223 1.17 -5.06 -11.47
CA SER A 223 1.87 -4.84 -10.19
C SER A 223 2.28 -3.38 -10.02
N ALA A 224 2.88 -2.75 -11.03
CA ALA A 224 3.29 -1.35 -10.98
C ALA A 224 2.12 -0.40 -10.65
N LEU A 225 0.99 -0.58 -11.33
CA LEU A 225 -0.22 0.21 -11.08
C LEU A 225 -0.79 0.01 -9.66
N VAL A 226 -0.70 -1.21 -9.10
CA VAL A 226 -1.11 -1.48 -7.72
C VAL A 226 -0.15 -0.84 -6.73
N LEU A 227 1.16 -1.02 -6.90
CA LEU A 227 2.18 -0.39 -6.06
C LEU A 227 2.02 1.14 -6.04
N LYS A 228 1.72 1.74 -7.20
CA LYS A 228 1.50 3.19 -7.28
C LYS A 228 0.35 3.68 -6.41
N ILE A 229 -0.77 2.95 -6.32
CA ILE A 229 -1.92 3.37 -5.50
C ILE A 229 -1.75 3.07 -4.01
N HIS A 230 -0.70 2.36 -3.61
CA HIS A 230 -0.32 2.18 -2.20
C HIS A 230 0.50 3.35 -1.64
N GLN A 231 1.01 4.24 -2.50
CA GLN A 231 1.60 5.49 -2.04
C GLN A 231 0.51 6.48 -1.61
N TYR A 232 0.61 6.96 -0.38
CA TYR A 232 -0.14 8.12 0.10
C TYR A 232 0.55 9.39 -0.39
N GLU A 233 0.03 10.00 -1.45
CA GLU A 233 0.75 11.03 -2.20
C GLU A 233 0.94 12.34 -1.42
N ASP A 234 0.12 12.59 -0.40
CA ASP A 234 0.24 13.80 0.43
C ASP A 234 1.58 13.87 1.16
N THR A 235 2.02 12.76 1.73
CA THR A 235 3.26 12.68 2.52
C THR A 235 4.38 11.95 1.79
N GLY A 236 4.03 11.00 0.91
CA GLY A 236 4.97 10.10 0.24
C GLY A 236 5.09 8.72 0.89
N ALA A 237 4.43 8.48 2.04
CA ALA A 237 4.38 7.19 2.71
C ALA A 237 3.81 6.09 1.78
N ILE A 238 4.29 4.85 1.93
CA ILE A 238 3.80 3.70 1.15
C ILE A 238 3.30 2.64 2.13
N ILE A 239 2.00 2.32 2.05
CA ILE A 239 1.40 1.33 2.95
C ILE A 239 1.83 -0.10 2.55
N ALA A 240 2.01 -0.98 3.54
CA ALA A 240 2.35 -2.38 3.28
C ALA A 240 1.20 -3.16 2.61
N ALA A 241 -0.05 -2.91 3.05
CA ALA A 241 -1.25 -3.41 2.38
C ALA A 241 -2.44 -2.45 2.58
N SER A 242 -3.46 -2.63 1.74
CA SER A 242 -4.66 -1.79 1.71
C SER A 242 -5.66 -2.04 2.84
N THR A 243 -5.57 -3.18 3.53
CA THR A 243 -6.57 -3.66 4.50
C THR A 243 -5.96 -3.93 5.87
N THR A 244 -6.82 -4.04 6.88
CA THR A 244 -6.46 -4.59 8.19
C THR A 244 -7.06 -5.98 8.40
N SER A 245 -6.44 -6.77 9.27
CA SER A 245 -7.03 -7.96 9.91
C SER A 245 -7.46 -9.08 8.97
N LEU A 246 -6.86 -9.14 7.78
CA LEU A 246 -6.92 -10.34 6.96
C LEU A 246 -5.88 -11.35 7.50
N PRO A 247 -6.24 -12.64 7.63
CA PRO A 247 -5.36 -13.63 8.24
C PRO A 247 -4.20 -13.98 7.33
N GLU A 248 -2.97 -14.01 7.86
CA GLU A 248 -1.81 -14.57 7.15
C GLU A 248 -2.02 -16.06 6.82
N SER A 249 -2.65 -16.78 7.75
CA SER A 249 -3.13 -18.15 7.58
C SER A 249 -4.43 -18.35 8.35
N PRO A 250 -5.42 -19.07 7.80
CA PRO A 250 -6.66 -19.37 8.51
C PRO A 250 -6.41 -19.95 9.90
N GLY A 251 -7.09 -19.42 10.92
CA GLY A 251 -7.01 -19.87 12.32
C GLY A 251 -5.73 -19.48 13.06
N SER A 252 -4.77 -18.80 12.43
CA SER A 252 -3.46 -18.51 13.04
C SER A 252 -3.46 -17.38 14.07
N THR A 253 -4.54 -16.61 14.18
CA THR A 253 -4.65 -15.35 14.96
C THR A 253 -3.75 -14.19 14.50
N ARG A 254 -2.93 -14.42 13.47
CA ARG A 254 -2.04 -13.46 12.82
C ARG A 254 -2.83 -12.62 11.81
N ASN A 255 -3.62 -11.71 12.35
CA ASN A 255 -4.47 -10.79 11.61
C ASN A 255 -4.06 -9.37 12.01
N TRP A 256 -3.18 -8.75 11.23
CA TRP A 256 -2.56 -7.45 11.56
C TRP A 256 -3.12 -6.32 10.74
N ASP A 257 -2.96 -5.09 11.22
CA ASP A 257 -3.21 -3.89 10.42
C ASP A 257 -1.96 -3.55 9.60
N TYR A 258 -2.07 -3.66 8.28
CA TYR A 258 -0.98 -3.42 7.34
C TYR A 258 -1.10 -2.07 6.61
N ARG A 259 -2.01 -1.20 7.04
CA ARG A 259 -2.29 0.11 6.39
C ARG A 259 -1.29 1.20 6.74
N TYR A 260 -0.15 0.81 7.29
CA TYR A 260 0.93 1.68 7.75
C TYR A 260 2.17 1.55 6.88
N CYS A 261 3.10 2.49 7.04
CA CYS A 261 4.33 2.55 6.27
C CYS A 261 5.44 1.78 6.97
N TRP A 262 5.68 0.52 6.59
CA TRP A 262 6.91 -0.18 6.97
C TRP A 262 8.07 0.34 6.14
N MET A 263 9.17 0.66 6.81
CA MET A 263 10.37 1.14 6.13
C MET A 263 10.95 0.06 5.20
N ARG A 264 10.92 -1.19 5.64
CA ARG A 264 11.31 -2.38 4.86
C ARG A 264 10.51 -2.54 3.59
N ASP A 265 9.18 -2.61 3.73
CA ASP A 265 8.28 -2.83 2.60
C ASP A 265 8.44 -1.70 1.57
N THR A 266 8.59 -0.47 2.06
CA THR A 266 8.83 0.70 1.21
C THR A 266 10.12 0.58 0.39
N TYR A 267 11.22 0.07 0.97
CA TYR A 267 12.45 -0.19 0.22
C TYR A 267 12.21 -1.10 -1.01
N TYR A 268 11.47 -2.19 -0.83
CA TYR A 268 11.17 -3.11 -1.93
C TYR A 268 10.26 -2.47 -2.99
N VAL A 269 9.26 -1.69 -2.57
CA VAL A 269 8.37 -0.97 -3.50
C VAL A 269 9.15 0.06 -4.31
N ILE A 270 9.98 0.89 -3.66
CA ILE A 270 10.80 1.90 -4.33
C ILE A 270 11.79 1.25 -5.29
N THR A 271 12.43 0.16 -4.88
CA THR A 271 13.36 -0.59 -5.74
C THR A 271 12.64 -1.11 -6.98
N ALA A 272 11.44 -1.68 -6.82
CA ALA A 272 10.64 -2.17 -7.94
C ALA A 272 10.23 -1.04 -8.91
N LEU A 273 9.80 0.12 -8.38
CA LEU A 273 9.42 1.28 -9.19
C LEU A 273 10.63 1.92 -9.91
N ASN A 274 11.77 2.03 -9.23
CA ASN A 274 13.02 2.53 -9.82
C ASN A 274 13.50 1.65 -10.98
N HIS A 275 13.41 0.32 -10.85
CA HIS A 275 13.78 -0.62 -11.93
C HIS A 275 12.95 -0.43 -13.21
N ILE A 276 11.72 0.05 -13.09
CA ILE A 276 10.86 0.36 -14.25
C ILE A 276 10.83 1.85 -14.58
N GLY A 277 11.74 2.67 -14.04
CA GLY A 277 11.91 4.07 -14.44
C GLY A 277 11.03 5.10 -13.71
N HIS A 278 10.37 4.71 -12.61
CA HIS A 278 9.55 5.61 -11.80
C HIS A 278 10.29 6.11 -10.57
N PHE A 279 10.69 7.39 -10.60
CA PHE A 279 11.51 8.04 -9.58
C PHE A 279 10.76 9.06 -8.72
N GLU A 280 9.63 9.59 -9.20
CA GLU A 280 8.84 10.61 -8.46
C GLU A 280 8.34 10.06 -7.12
N GLU A 281 8.01 8.78 -7.07
CA GLU A 281 7.57 8.09 -5.87
C GLU A 281 8.66 8.04 -4.80
N MET A 282 9.91 7.82 -5.22
CA MET A 282 11.09 7.82 -4.34
C MET A 282 11.34 9.22 -3.76
N GLU A 283 11.23 10.28 -4.57
CA GLU A 283 11.43 11.67 -4.10
C GLU A 283 10.37 12.08 -3.07
N LYS A 284 9.11 11.66 -3.25
CA LYS A 284 8.07 11.88 -2.24
C LYS A 284 8.35 11.13 -0.95
N TYR A 285 8.75 9.86 -1.06
CA TYR A 285 9.13 9.10 0.14
C TYR A 285 10.36 9.69 0.85
N PHE A 286 11.30 10.27 0.11
CA PHE A 286 12.43 11.00 0.72
C PHE A 286 11.94 12.13 1.64
N ASN A 287 10.92 12.89 1.25
CA ASN A 287 10.34 13.93 2.10
C ASN A 287 9.70 13.34 3.37
N TYR A 288 9.01 12.21 3.25
CA TYR A 288 8.42 11.50 4.39
C TYR A 288 9.49 11.01 5.38
N VAL A 289 10.51 10.31 4.89
CA VAL A 289 11.54 9.73 5.76
C VAL A 289 12.46 10.79 6.36
N THR A 290 12.76 11.88 5.64
CA THR A 290 13.56 12.98 6.20
C THR A 290 12.84 13.70 7.32
N ASP A 291 11.54 14.00 7.18
CA ASP A 291 10.73 14.57 8.28
C ASP A 291 10.72 13.65 9.52
N ILE A 292 10.55 12.33 9.34
CA ILE A 292 10.69 11.35 10.44
C ILE A 292 12.08 11.41 11.07
N SER A 293 13.12 11.55 10.26
CA SER A 293 14.52 11.56 10.69
C SER A 293 14.90 12.77 11.53
N PHE A 294 14.29 13.93 11.24
CA PHE A 294 14.58 15.19 11.94
C PHE A 294 13.74 15.40 13.20
N ARG A 295 12.68 14.60 13.40
CA ARG A 295 11.84 14.66 14.61
C ARG A 295 12.34 13.80 15.76
N ASP A 296 13.24 12.85 15.51
CA ASP A 296 13.70 11.90 16.52
C ASP A 296 15.22 11.64 16.45
N ASP A 297 15.84 11.76 17.61
CA ASP A 297 17.28 11.70 17.78
C ASP A 297 17.78 10.28 18.11
N GLU A 298 16.94 9.36 18.62
CA GLU A 298 17.45 8.09 19.13
C GLU A 298 17.36 6.92 18.14
N ARG A 299 16.17 6.60 17.59
CA ARG A 299 16.02 5.41 16.73
C ARG A 299 14.81 5.42 15.80
N TYR A 300 14.89 4.63 14.72
CA TYR A 300 13.70 4.35 13.93
C TYR A 300 12.84 3.23 14.52
N GLN A 301 11.54 3.32 14.25
CA GLN A 301 10.57 2.26 14.46
C GLN A 301 10.41 1.45 13.16
N PRO A 302 9.98 0.18 13.23
CA PRO A 302 9.65 -0.64 12.06
C PRO A 302 8.71 0.03 11.06
N LEU A 303 7.69 0.69 11.61
CA LEU A 303 6.63 1.30 10.85
C LEU A 303 6.14 2.59 11.49
N PHE A 304 5.52 3.42 10.67
CA PHE A 304 4.93 4.70 11.06
C PHE A 304 3.55 4.85 10.41
N GLY A 305 2.70 5.69 11.02
CA GLY A 305 1.46 6.15 10.41
C GLY A 305 1.73 6.92 9.13
N ILE A 306 0.76 6.97 8.23
CA ILE A 306 0.98 7.56 6.89
C ILE A 306 1.29 9.06 6.93
N ALA A 307 1.04 9.75 8.05
CA ALA A 307 1.46 11.13 8.30
C ALA A 307 2.60 11.25 9.33
N GLY A 308 3.31 10.16 9.58
CA GLY A 308 4.47 10.09 10.46
C GLY A 308 4.12 9.85 11.93
N GLU A 309 2.88 9.44 12.22
CA GLU A 309 2.47 9.08 13.57
C GLU A 309 3.33 7.92 14.11
N ARG A 310 3.88 8.09 15.31
CA ARG A 310 4.80 7.14 15.96
C ARG A 310 4.13 6.15 16.91
N VAL A 311 2.91 6.44 17.33
CA VAL A 311 2.19 5.63 18.30
C VAL A 311 1.03 4.99 17.55
N LEU A 312 1.14 3.69 17.32
CA LEU A 312 0.17 2.90 16.55
C LEU A 312 -0.47 1.86 17.46
N THR A 313 -0.97 2.32 18.62
CA THR A 313 -1.53 1.47 19.66
C THR A 313 -2.52 0.46 19.08
N GLU A 314 -2.17 -0.82 19.21
CA GLU A 314 -3.01 -1.92 18.79
C GLU A 314 -4.26 -1.99 19.67
N ARG A 315 -5.44 -1.95 19.06
CA ARG A 315 -6.72 -2.22 19.72
C ARG A 315 -7.44 -3.38 19.02
N ILE A 316 -8.10 -4.22 19.81
CA ILE A 316 -8.92 -5.32 19.29
C ILE A 316 -10.36 -4.84 19.16
N LEU A 317 -10.95 -5.03 17.98
CA LEU A 317 -12.36 -4.77 17.72
C LEU A 317 -13.16 -6.05 18.04
N THR A 318 -13.71 -6.14 19.25
CA THR A 318 -14.44 -7.33 19.74
C THR A 318 -15.77 -7.56 19.02
N ASP A 319 -16.31 -6.50 18.43
CA ASP A 319 -17.66 -6.45 17.89
C ASP A 319 -17.75 -6.77 16.39
N ILE A 320 -16.62 -7.09 15.76
CA ILE A 320 -16.48 -7.36 14.32
C ILE A 320 -16.14 -8.83 14.11
N LYS A 321 -16.90 -9.53 13.26
CA LYS A 321 -16.78 -10.98 13.04
C LYS A 321 -15.42 -11.42 12.48
N GLY A 322 -14.75 -10.55 11.72
CA GLY A 322 -13.47 -10.83 11.10
C GLY A 322 -13.60 -11.67 9.82
N TYR A 323 -12.57 -11.63 8.98
CA TYR A 323 -12.58 -12.31 7.69
C TYR A 323 -12.83 -13.81 7.85
N GLN A 324 -13.95 -14.31 7.34
CA GLN A 324 -14.37 -15.71 7.49
C GLN A 324 -14.37 -16.21 8.96
N GLY A 325 -14.66 -15.32 9.92
CA GLY A 325 -14.67 -15.64 11.35
C GLY A 325 -13.30 -15.65 12.02
N ASN A 326 -12.22 -15.25 11.33
CA ASN A 326 -10.89 -15.18 11.93
C ASN A 326 -10.80 -14.02 12.93
N GLN A 327 -10.30 -14.35 14.12
CA GLN A 327 -10.09 -13.43 15.23
C GLN A 327 -8.63 -13.49 15.70
N PRO A 328 -8.11 -12.47 16.38
CA PRO A 328 -8.73 -11.15 16.64
C PRO A 328 -8.81 -10.26 15.39
N VAL A 329 -9.73 -9.29 15.38
CA VAL A 329 -9.67 -8.13 14.47
C VAL A 329 -8.91 -7.01 15.18
N ARG A 330 -7.83 -6.52 14.57
CA ARG A 330 -6.94 -5.49 15.11
C ARG A 330 -6.95 -4.23 14.27
N VAL A 331 -6.79 -3.09 14.91
CA VAL A 331 -6.39 -1.84 14.24
C VAL A 331 -5.30 -1.18 15.08
N GLY A 332 -4.38 -0.48 14.43
CA GLY A 332 -3.05 -0.29 15.02
C GLY A 332 -2.18 -1.53 14.83
N ASN A 333 -0.90 -1.43 15.20
CA ASN A 333 0.02 -2.54 15.02
C ASN A 333 1.16 -2.46 16.03
N GLN A 334 1.25 -3.43 16.94
CA GLN A 334 2.26 -3.44 18.00
C GLN A 334 3.71 -3.45 17.50
N ALA A 335 3.97 -3.79 16.23
CA ALA A 335 5.33 -3.80 15.69
C ALA A 335 6.05 -2.45 15.80
N PHE A 336 5.36 -1.32 16.05
CA PHE A 336 6.00 -0.02 16.26
C PHE A 336 6.91 0.00 17.52
N GLU A 337 6.69 -0.94 18.45
CA GLU A 337 7.48 -1.14 19.67
C GLU A 337 8.71 -2.04 19.45
N HIS A 338 8.77 -2.77 18.33
CA HIS A 338 9.83 -3.73 18.09
C HIS A 338 11.15 -3.06 17.70
N ILE A 339 12.25 -3.75 18.00
CA ILE A 339 13.59 -3.35 17.60
C ILE A 339 13.93 -4.01 16.26
N GLN A 340 14.25 -3.20 15.26
CA GLN A 340 14.70 -3.65 13.94
C GLN A 340 15.83 -2.77 13.45
N ASN A 341 17.01 -3.38 13.32
CA ASN A 341 18.23 -2.64 13.05
C ASN A 341 18.63 -2.68 11.56
N ASP A 342 17.86 -3.39 10.73
CA ASP A 342 17.99 -3.48 9.26
C ASP A 342 17.45 -2.23 8.54
N ILE A 343 16.52 -1.53 9.18
CA ILE A 343 15.79 -0.38 8.63
C ILE A 343 16.70 0.75 8.17
N TYR A 344 17.73 1.08 8.94
CA TYR A 344 18.65 2.18 8.59
C TYR A 344 19.32 1.92 7.25
N GLY A 345 19.71 0.67 7.00
CA GLY A 345 20.29 0.26 5.74
C GLY A 345 19.30 0.31 4.59
N GLN A 346 18.06 -0.15 4.81
CA GLN A 346 16.98 -0.07 3.83
C GLN A 346 16.70 1.38 3.40
N VAL A 347 16.65 2.30 4.37
CA VAL A 347 16.47 3.73 4.10
C VAL A 347 17.64 4.28 3.27
N LEU A 348 18.90 4.03 3.66
CA LEU A 348 20.07 4.50 2.94
C LEU A 348 20.13 3.95 1.50
N ILE A 349 19.89 2.66 1.31
CA ILE A 349 19.92 2.04 -0.02
C ILE A 349 18.79 2.60 -0.90
N SER A 350 17.59 2.75 -0.35
CA SER A 350 16.44 3.29 -1.09
C SER A 350 16.74 4.68 -1.65
N MET A 351 17.45 5.51 -0.89
CA MET A 351 17.74 6.90 -1.22
C MET A 351 19.04 7.09 -2.00
N LEU A 352 19.89 6.06 -2.10
CA LEU A 352 21.16 6.12 -2.83
C LEU A 352 21.04 6.68 -4.26
N PRO A 353 19.99 6.36 -5.06
CA PRO A 353 19.85 6.91 -6.40
C PRO A 353 19.84 8.44 -6.44
N LEU A 354 19.32 9.11 -5.40
CA LEU A 354 19.28 10.57 -5.29
C LEU A 354 20.67 11.22 -5.21
N TYR A 355 21.72 10.44 -4.92
CA TYR A 355 23.10 10.88 -4.71
C TYR A 355 24.08 10.35 -5.76
N HIS A 356 23.66 9.45 -6.63
CA HIS A 356 24.55 8.84 -7.62
C HIS A 356 24.02 8.91 -9.04
N ASP A 357 22.71 9.00 -9.21
CA ASP A 357 22.10 9.16 -10.52
C ASP A 357 22.10 10.63 -10.93
N ARG A 358 22.77 10.92 -12.05
CA ARG A 358 22.96 12.30 -12.57
C ARG A 358 21.66 12.96 -13.04
N ARG A 359 20.54 12.23 -13.10
CA ARG A 359 19.22 12.82 -13.40
C ARG A 359 18.69 13.65 -12.24
N PHE A 360 19.14 13.41 -11.01
CA PHE A 360 18.79 14.23 -9.86
C PHE A 360 19.83 15.34 -9.66
N ILE A 361 19.35 16.53 -9.31
CA ILE A 361 20.20 17.68 -8.98
C ILE A 361 20.51 17.61 -7.49
N ILE A 362 21.79 17.44 -7.16
CA ILE A 362 22.20 17.26 -5.76
C ILE A 362 22.16 18.56 -4.95
N ASP A 363 22.41 19.71 -5.60
CA ASP A 363 22.41 21.03 -4.96
C ASP A 363 21.04 21.42 -4.38
N GLU A 364 19.98 20.76 -4.84
CA GLU A 364 18.62 20.91 -4.31
C GLU A 364 18.46 20.22 -2.93
N ARG A 365 19.47 19.50 -2.44
CA ARG A 365 19.41 18.67 -1.22
C ARG A 365 20.31 19.21 -0.11
N GLN A 366 20.00 20.40 0.38
CA GLN A 366 20.85 21.17 1.31
C GLN A 366 21.08 20.50 2.69
N ASP A 367 20.17 19.61 3.15
CA ASP A 367 20.30 18.93 4.45
C ASP A 367 20.90 17.51 4.39
N SER A 368 21.41 17.10 3.22
CA SER A 368 21.99 15.77 3.00
C SER A 368 23.02 15.34 4.05
N SER A 369 23.92 16.25 4.42
CA SER A 369 24.98 15.97 5.41
C SER A 369 24.43 15.72 6.81
N LYS A 370 23.42 16.48 7.24
CA LYS A 370 22.80 16.31 8.57
C LYS A 370 22.02 15.00 8.64
N TRP A 371 21.27 14.70 7.58
CA TRP A 371 20.49 13.47 7.49
C TRP A 371 21.41 12.23 7.50
N LEU A 372 22.47 12.26 6.69
CA LEU A 372 23.45 11.17 6.64
C LEU A 372 24.20 10.99 7.96
N ASP A 373 24.56 12.09 8.64
CA ASP A 373 25.16 12.04 9.98
C ASP A 373 24.22 11.35 10.98
N SER A 374 22.94 11.74 11.00
CA SER A 374 21.91 11.14 11.87
C SER A 374 21.80 9.63 11.66
N LEU A 375 21.76 9.18 10.40
CA LEU A 375 21.69 7.76 10.06
C LEU A 375 22.95 6.99 10.44
N LEU A 376 24.14 7.54 10.17
CA LEU A 376 25.40 6.92 10.56
C LEU A 376 25.50 6.77 12.09
N ARG A 377 25.09 7.78 12.86
CA ARG A 377 25.07 7.69 14.34
C ARG A 377 24.13 6.60 14.83
N LYS A 378 22.94 6.47 14.21
CA LYS A 378 21.97 5.42 14.56
C LYS A 378 22.51 4.03 14.27
N ILE A 379 23.19 3.83 13.13
CA ILE A 379 23.85 2.54 12.82
C ILE A 379 24.99 2.28 13.81
N GLU A 380 25.84 3.27 14.11
CA GLU A 380 26.92 3.14 15.11
C GLU A 380 26.41 2.70 16.48
N HIS A 381 25.23 3.19 16.88
CA HIS A 381 24.60 2.83 18.14
C HIS A 381 24.00 1.41 18.14
N THR A 382 23.50 0.94 17.00
CA THR A 382 22.68 -0.29 16.90
C THR A 382 23.38 -1.49 16.27
N ILE A 383 24.56 -1.32 15.67
CA ILE A 383 25.30 -2.38 14.96
C ILE A 383 25.68 -3.57 15.85
N ASP A 384 25.84 -3.34 17.16
CA ASP A 384 26.21 -4.36 18.14
C ASP A 384 25.01 -4.75 19.04
N GLU A 385 23.78 -4.42 18.63
CA GLU A 385 22.52 -4.71 19.35
C GLU A 385 21.73 -5.85 18.67
N LYS A 386 21.16 -6.76 19.49
CA LYS A 386 20.23 -7.79 19.02
C LYS A 386 18.88 -7.17 18.63
N ASP A 387 18.27 -7.65 17.57
CA ASP A 387 16.98 -7.17 17.09
C ASP A 387 16.01 -8.31 16.78
N ALA A 388 14.77 -7.99 16.42
CA ALA A 388 13.72 -8.97 16.12
C ALA A 388 13.84 -9.59 14.71
N GLY A 389 14.80 -9.12 13.90
CA GLY A 389 14.94 -9.46 12.49
C GLY A 389 13.74 -9.05 11.63
N ILE A 390 13.76 -9.50 10.36
CA ILE A 390 12.73 -9.17 9.36
C ILE A 390 11.33 -9.67 9.71
N TRP A 391 11.22 -10.76 10.46
CA TRP A 391 9.94 -11.42 10.74
C TRP A 391 9.23 -10.93 12.01
N GLU A 392 9.83 -10.00 12.76
CA GLU A 392 9.18 -9.27 13.85
C GLU A 392 8.56 -10.20 14.92
N PHE A 393 9.23 -11.31 15.23
CA PHE A 393 8.76 -12.23 16.26
C PHE A 393 8.81 -11.53 17.63
N ARG A 394 7.64 -11.31 18.24
CA ARG A 394 7.45 -10.52 19.48
C ARG A 394 8.41 -10.85 20.64
N ASN A 395 8.90 -12.09 20.74
CA ASN A 395 9.70 -12.58 21.88
C ASN A 395 11.08 -13.13 21.48
N LEU A 396 11.56 -12.82 20.27
CA LEU A 396 12.86 -13.29 19.79
C LEU A 396 13.72 -12.09 19.46
N ALA A 397 14.95 -12.06 19.98
CA ALA A 397 15.96 -11.10 19.57
C ALA A 397 17.31 -11.78 19.37
N ASN A 398 17.97 -11.53 18.24
CA ASN A 398 19.27 -12.11 17.95
C ASN A 398 20.13 -11.19 17.07
N PHE A 399 21.39 -11.57 16.85
CA PHE A 399 22.23 -11.01 15.80
C PHE A 399 21.88 -11.68 14.47
N HIS A 400 20.90 -11.12 13.77
CA HIS A 400 20.37 -11.71 12.55
C HIS A 400 21.30 -11.47 11.35
N CYS A 401 21.51 -12.51 10.53
CA CYS A 401 22.33 -12.39 9.31
C CYS A 401 21.72 -11.38 8.33
N TYR A 402 20.38 -11.42 8.17
CA TYR A 402 19.66 -10.47 7.32
C TYR A 402 19.81 -9.02 7.80
N THR A 403 19.73 -8.78 9.11
CA THR A 403 19.91 -7.46 9.70
C THR A 403 21.29 -6.89 9.39
N ASN A 404 22.33 -7.68 9.64
CA ASN A 404 23.70 -7.25 9.39
C ASN A 404 23.99 -7.07 7.90
N LEU A 405 23.36 -7.85 7.01
CA LEU A 405 23.45 -7.63 5.56
C LEU A 405 22.92 -6.24 5.16
N PHE A 406 21.78 -5.82 5.71
CA PHE A 406 21.26 -4.48 5.42
C PHE A 406 22.08 -3.37 6.07
N GLN A 407 22.63 -3.58 7.27
CA GLN A 407 23.60 -2.63 7.84
C GLN A 407 24.86 -2.50 6.98
N TRP A 408 25.40 -3.61 6.47
CA TRP A 408 26.53 -3.62 5.55
C TRP A 408 26.21 -2.88 4.24
N ALA A 409 25.08 -3.19 3.61
CA ALA A 409 24.67 -2.56 2.36
C ALA A 409 24.32 -1.08 2.56
N GLY A 410 23.72 -0.74 3.70
CA GLY A 410 23.45 0.62 4.15
C GLY A 410 24.72 1.44 4.33
N ALA A 411 25.71 0.90 5.05
CA ALA A 411 27.00 1.56 5.24
C ALA A 411 27.76 1.74 3.91
N ASN A 412 27.67 0.77 2.98
CA ASN A 412 28.18 0.94 1.61
C ASN A 412 27.46 2.06 0.84
N ALA A 413 26.14 2.18 0.98
CA ALA A 413 25.37 3.28 0.40
C ALA A 413 25.79 4.63 1.02
N ALA A 414 25.93 4.70 2.35
CA ALA A 414 26.40 5.89 3.05
C ALA A 414 27.81 6.30 2.61
N LEU A 415 28.73 5.36 2.40
CA LEU A 415 30.06 5.64 1.86
C LEU A 415 29.97 6.31 0.49
N LYS A 416 29.15 5.77 -0.42
CA LYS A 416 28.93 6.36 -1.75
C LYS A 416 28.33 7.77 -1.66
N MET A 417 27.32 7.97 -0.82
CA MET A 417 26.72 9.29 -0.57
C MET A 417 27.76 10.28 -0.01
N ALA A 418 28.58 9.85 0.95
CA ALA A 418 29.63 10.65 1.59
C ALA A 418 30.73 11.07 0.60
N ILE A 419 31.04 10.22 -0.38
CA ILE A 419 31.94 10.57 -1.50
C ILE A 419 31.29 11.66 -2.37
N THR A 420 30.03 11.49 -2.75
CA THR A 420 29.35 12.48 -3.61
C THR A 420 29.28 13.86 -2.95
N ILE A 421 28.97 13.93 -1.65
CA ILE A 421 28.90 15.22 -0.92
C ILE A 421 30.27 15.73 -0.44
N GLY A 422 31.37 15.00 -0.69
CA GLY A 422 32.73 15.41 -0.32
C GLY A 422 33.05 15.38 1.18
N HIS A 423 32.37 14.54 1.98
CA HIS A 423 32.52 14.52 3.44
C HIS A 423 33.40 13.36 3.95
N GLU A 424 34.73 13.56 3.97
CA GLU A 424 35.72 12.52 4.34
C GLU A 424 35.48 11.86 5.70
N GLY A 425 34.99 12.61 6.70
CA GLY A 425 34.68 12.07 8.02
C GLY A 425 33.59 11.01 7.99
N PHE A 426 32.61 11.14 7.08
CA PHE A 426 31.53 10.16 6.93
C PHE A 426 32.00 8.95 6.15
N GLN A 427 32.91 9.12 5.19
CA GLN A 427 33.54 8.01 4.49
C GLN A 427 34.29 7.08 5.46
N LYS A 428 35.08 7.65 6.38
CA LYS A 428 35.80 6.89 7.41
C LYS A 428 34.85 6.14 8.35
N ARG A 429 33.79 6.81 8.83
CA ARG A 429 32.77 6.19 9.70
C ARG A 429 32.04 5.06 8.99
N ALA A 430 31.60 5.29 7.75
CA ALA A 430 30.93 4.28 6.95
C ALA A 430 31.82 3.04 6.74
N GLN A 431 33.12 3.21 6.46
CA GLN A 431 34.04 2.08 6.32
C GLN A 431 34.14 1.22 7.59
N VAL A 432 34.23 1.84 8.77
CA VAL A 432 34.23 1.11 10.04
C VAL A 432 32.96 0.27 10.22
N LEU A 433 31.81 0.82 9.83
CA LEU A 433 30.53 0.11 9.91
C LEU A 433 30.42 -1.03 8.89
N ILE A 434 30.96 -0.85 7.69
CA ILE A 434 31.06 -1.92 6.68
C ILE A 434 31.83 -3.11 7.25
N ASP A 435 33.01 -2.86 7.85
CA ASP A 435 33.87 -3.91 8.37
C ASP A 435 33.22 -4.64 9.57
N LYS A 436 32.56 -3.89 10.47
CA LYS A 436 31.80 -4.46 11.59
C LYS A 436 30.64 -5.33 11.12
N ALA A 437 29.80 -4.82 10.22
CA ALA A 437 28.64 -5.56 9.73
C ALA A 437 29.08 -6.82 8.97
N ALA A 438 30.16 -6.74 8.18
CA ALA A 438 30.75 -7.90 7.52
C ALA A 438 31.18 -8.98 8.52
N LYS A 439 31.81 -8.59 9.64
CA LYS A 439 32.15 -9.55 10.70
C LYS A 439 30.92 -10.25 11.27
N HIS A 440 29.86 -9.52 11.60
CA HIS A 440 28.63 -10.11 12.13
C HIS A 440 27.92 -11.04 11.14
N ILE A 441 27.99 -10.74 9.84
CA ILE A 441 27.50 -11.65 8.78
C ILE A 441 28.33 -12.95 8.80
N GLU A 442 29.65 -12.84 8.85
CA GLU A 442 30.54 -14.01 8.87
C GLU A 442 30.37 -14.87 10.13
N ASP A 443 30.03 -14.27 11.27
CA ASP A 443 29.69 -14.98 12.51
C ASP A 443 28.40 -15.84 12.38
N CYS A 444 27.57 -15.60 11.35
CA CYS A 444 26.41 -16.44 11.02
C CYS A 444 26.75 -17.66 10.15
N TYR A 445 27.98 -17.75 9.62
CA TYR A 445 28.38 -18.84 8.74
C TYR A 445 28.67 -20.13 9.51
N ASP A 446 28.07 -21.22 9.04
CA ASP A 446 28.36 -22.58 9.48
C ASP A 446 29.37 -23.22 8.53
N PRO A 447 30.62 -23.46 8.97
CA PRO A 447 31.65 -24.05 8.11
C PRO A 447 31.45 -25.55 7.85
N GLU A 448 30.70 -26.26 8.70
CA GLU A 448 30.46 -27.71 8.53
C GLU A 448 29.39 -27.94 7.47
N ARG A 449 28.27 -27.21 7.57
CA ARG A 449 27.16 -27.26 6.60
C ARG A 449 27.37 -26.35 5.39
N LYS A 450 28.37 -25.47 5.45
CA LYS A 450 28.73 -24.48 4.43
C LYS A 450 27.59 -23.52 4.06
N VAL A 451 26.86 -23.06 5.06
CA VAL A 451 25.63 -22.27 4.90
C VAL A 451 25.61 -21.13 5.93
N TYR A 452 24.99 -20.01 5.59
CA TYR A 452 24.69 -18.94 6.55
C TYR A 452 23.37 -19.25 7.26
N ASN A 453 23.42 -19.29 8.58
CA ASN A 453 22.21 -19.43 9.40
C ASN A 453 21.46 -18.10 9.49
N HIS A 454 20.22 -18.17 9.97
CA HIS A 454 19.39 -16.96 10.11
C HIS A 454 19.96 -15.96 11.15
N ALA A 455 20.74 -16.45 12.13
CA ALA A 455 21.35 -15.64 13.17
C ALA A 455 22.57 -16.34 13.79
N VAL A 456 23.42 -15.55 14.47
CA VAL A 456 24.61 -16.04 15.19
C VAL A 456 24.20 -17.10 16.23
N GLY A 457 24.93 -18.21 16.25
CA GLY A 457 24.73 -19.30 17.21
C GLY A 457 23.45 -20.12 17.04
N SER A 458 22.71 -19.94 15.93
CA SER A 458 21.53 -20.75 15.63
C SER A 458 21.79 -21.80 14.54
N PRO A 459 21.23 -23.01 14.65
CA PRO A 459 21.27 -24.00 13.57
C PRO A 459 20.18 -23.78 12.50
N HIS A 460 19.25 -22.85 12.70
CA HIS A 460 18.10 -22.68 11.81
C HIS A 460 18.45 -21.87 10.56
N LEU A 461 18.02 -22.38 9.41
CA LEU A 461 18.11 -21.72 8.12
C LEU A 461 16.90 -20.80 7.88
N ASP A 462 17.10 -19.77 7.07
CA ASP A 462 16.05 -18.85 6.64
C ASP A 462 16.34 -18.39 5.21
N ALA A 463 15.33 -18.42 4.35
CA ALA A 463 15.44 -18.04 2.94
C ALA A 463 15.84 -16.56 2.74
N SER A 464 15.64 -15.70 3.74
CA SER A 464 16.12 -14.32 3.74
C SER A 464 17.63 -14.21 3.56
N THR A 465 18.41 -15.22 3.95
CA THR A 465 19.87 -15.26 3.75
C THR A 465 20.28 -15.40 2.28
N LEU A 466 19.37 -15.80 1.37
CA LEU A 466 19.62 -15.77 -0.07
C LEU A 466 19.90 -14.34 -0.58
N GLN A 467 19.48 -13.32 0.16
CA GLN A 467 19.83 -11.94 -0.14
C GLN A 467 21.34 -11.67 -0.10
N LEU A 468 22.14 -12.48 0.62
CA LEU A 468 23.60 -12.38 0.57
C LEU A 468 24.12 -12.50 -0.86
N ILE A 469 23.48 -13.34 -1.68
CA ILE A 469 23.81 -13.53 -3.09
C ILE A 469 23.19 -12.40 -3.92
N LEU A 470 21.90 -12.13 -3.74
CA LEU A 470 21.17 -11.14 -4.55
C LEU A 470 21.71 -9.72 -4.39
N MET A 471 22.22 -9.38 -3.20
CA MET A 471 22.84 -8.09 -2.89
C MET A 471 24.35 -8.06 -3.12
N ASN A 472 24.92 -9.13 -3.72
CA ASN A 472 26.35 -9.28 -4.03
C ASN A 472 27.29 -9.14 -2.82
N TYR A 473 26.83 -9.51 -1.62
CA TYR A 473 27.76 -9.72 -0.50
C TYR A 473 28.61 -10.97 -0.77
N LEU A 474 27.94 -12.05 -1.17
CA LEU A 474 28.58 -13.19 -1.81
C LEU A 474 28.60 -12.95 -3.32
N ASP A 475 29.76 -13.12 -3.94
CA ASP A 475 29.83 -13.19 -5.40
C ASP A 475 28.95 -14.37 -5.89
N PRO A 476 27.92 -14.12 -6.73
CA PRO A 476 27.04 -15.17 -7.24
C PRO A 476 27.76 -16.30 -8.00
N ASN A 477 28.97 -16.05 -8.50
CA ASN A 477 29.77 -17.06 -9.20
C ASN A 477 30.68 -17.88 -8.26
N SER A 478 30.80 -17.47 -6.99
CA SER A 478 31.67 -18.13 -6.02
C SER A 478 31.16 -19.52 -5.61
N GLN A 479 32.08 -20.41 -5.21
CA GLN A 479 31.71 -21.70 -4.65
C GLN A 479 30.90 -21.53 -3.36
N ARG A 480 31.19 -20.49 -2.57
CA ARG A 480 30.48 -20.20 -1.32
C ARG A 480 29.01 -19.88 -1.55
N ALA A 481 28.68 -19.10 -2.57
CA ALA A 481 27.28 -18.82 -2.95
C ALA A 481 26.55 -20.09 -3.40
N LYS A 482 27.22 -20.97 -4.17
CA LYS A 482 26.65 -22.24 -4.62
C LYS A 482 26.37 -23.19 -3.46
N ASP A 483 27.34 -23.35 -2.56
CA ASP A 483 27.20 -24.20 -1.37
C ASP A 483 26.04 -23.70 -0.49
N HIS A 484 25.96 -22.38 -0.25
CA HIS A 484 24.88 -21.76 0.52
C HIS A 484 23.50 -21.94 -0.11
N LEU A 485 23.38 -21.89 -1.44
CA LEU A 485 22.11 -22.08 -2.15
C LEU A 485 21.64 -23.53 -2.15
N ILE A 486 22.57 -24.50 -2.10
CA ILE A 486 22.27 -25.93 -2.12
C ILE A 486 21.78 -26.42 -0.76
N ALA A 487 22.39 -25.91 0.32
CA ALA A 487 22.04 -26.22 1.70
C ALA A 487 20.65 -25.70 2.07
#